data_AF-A0A522LG49-F1
#
_entry.id   AF-A0A522LG49-F1
#
_cell.length_a   1.000
_cell.length_b   1.000
_cell.length_c   1.000
_cell.angle_alpha   90.00
_cell.angle_beta   90.00
_cell.angle_gamma   90.00
#
_symmetry.space_group_name_H-M   'P 1'
#
loop_
_entity.id
_entity.type
_entity.pdbx_description
1 polymer ?
#
loop_
_entity_poly.entity_id
_entity_poly.type
_entity_poly.pdbx_seq_one_letter_code
_entity_poly.pdbx_strand_id
1 'polypeptide(L)'
;QARIRGNMLMAFSNKFGWIVLATGNKSEMSTGYATLYGDMAGGFAVIKDVPKELVYKLSRHRNTLSAAIPERVFTKEPTAELRPNQKDSDTLPSYDILDPILKAYIEEDKELEKIVALGFDKATVSKALKMVDASEYKRRQSPPGIKITPKAFGRDRRMPITNKYRG
;
A
#
# COMPACT_ATOMS: atom_id res chain seq x y z
N GLN A 1 4.79 18.24 3.78
CA GLN A 1 3.31 18.15 3.85
C GLN A 1 2.83 16.91 4.59
N ALA A 2 3.09 15.68 4.11
CA ALA A 2 2.58 14.45 4.76
C ALA A 2 2.90 14.32 6.27
N ARG A 3 4.14 14.57 6.69
CA ARG A 3 4.53 14.51 8.12
C ARG A 3 3.82 15.52 9.01
N ILE A 4 3.48 16.70 8.47
CA ILE A 4 2.71 17.71 9.20
C ILE A 4 1.29 17.17 9.46
N ARG A 5 0.67 16.56 8.44
CA ARG A 5 -0.66 15.91 8.59
C ARG A 5 -0.62 14.82 9.67
N GLY A 6 0.40 13.96 9.65
CA GLY A 6 0.62 12.94 10.68
C GLY A 6 0.74 13.54 12.09
N ASN A 7 1.60 14.54 12.25
CA ASN A 7 1.79 15.23 13.54
C ASN A 7 0.49 15.89 14.06
N MET A 8 -0.30 16.52 13.19
CA MET A 8 -1.58 17.12 13.58
C MET A 8 -2.58 16.07 14.07
N LEU A 9 -2.71 14.94 13.36
CA LEU A 9 -3.60 13.85 13.78
C LEU A 9 -3.17 13.25 15.13
N MET A 10 -1.87 13.08 15.34
CA MET A 10 -1.33 12.62 16.62
C MET A 10 -1.56 13.63 17.75
N ALA A 11 -1.50 14.94 17.47
CA ALA A 11 -1.83 15.96 18.46
C ALA A 11 -3.30 15.89 18.90
N PHE A 12 -4.23 15.67 17.97
CA PHE A 12 -5.64 15.45 18.30
C PHE A 12 -5.86 14.16 19.08
N SER A 13 -5.20 13.07 18.68
CA SER A 13 -5.20 11.80 19.42
C SER A 13 -4.77 11.98 20.88
N ASN A 14 -3.66 12.69 21.11
CA ASN A 14 -3.19 12.99 22.47
C ASN A 14 -4.16 13.85 23.27
N LYS A 15 -4.79 14.85 22.62
CA LYS A 15 -5.71 15.77 23.29
C LYS A 15 -7.04 15.12 23.68
N PHE A 16 -7.57 14.25 22.83
CA PHE A 16 -8.93 13.71 22.96
C PHE A 16 -9.00 12.21 23.29
N GLY A 17 -7.85 11.53 23.38
CA GLY A 17 -7.79 10.09 23.66
C GLY A 17 -8.20 9.20 22.48
N TRP A 18 -8.19 9.71 21.26
CA TRP A 18 -8.56 8.95 20.07
C TRP A 18 -7.41 8.09 19.55
N ILE A 19 -7.72 7.04 18.80
CA ILE A 19 -6.74 6.31 18.02
C ILE A 19 -6.70 6.84 16.58
N VAL A 20 -5.51 7.19 16.10
CA VAL A 20 -5.32 7.51 14.67
C VAL A 20 -5.30 6.21 13.87
N LEU A 21 -6.18 6.11 12.87
CA LEU A 21 -6.21 4.99 11.94
C LEU A 21 -5.40 5.33 10.69
N ALA A 22 -4.30 4.60 10.46
CA ALA A 22 -3.51 4.72 9.24
C ALA A 22 -4.25 4.07 8.06
N THR A 23 -4.16 4.70 6.89
CA THR A 23 -4.98 4.35 5.71
C THR A 23 -4.17 3.77 4.55
N GLY A 24 -2.90 3.43 4.78
CA GLY A 24 -2.06 2.77 3.77
C GLY A 24 -2.57 1.36 3.45
N ASN A 25 -2.78 1.06 2.17
CA ASN A 25 -3.22 -0.25 1.71
C ASN A 25 -2.06 -1.19 1.35
N LYS A 26 -2.35 -2.46 1.03
CA LYS A 26 -1.31 -3.46 0.78
C LYS A 26 -0.42 -3.10 -0.40
N SER A 27 -0.97 -2.50 -1.46
CA SER A 27 -0.23 -2.14 -2.67
C SER A 27 0.76 -1.00 -2.42
N GLU A 28 0.34 0.02 -1.69
CA GLU A 28 1.18 1.14 -1.24
C GLU A 28 2.28 0.66 -0.28
N MET A 29 1.92 -0.15 0.72
CA MET A 29 2.88 -0.70 1.68
C MET A 29 3.88 -1.67 1.03
N SER A 30 3.44 -2.41 0.01
CA SER A 30 4.31 -3.30 -0.77
C SER A 30 5.39 -2.50 -1.47
N THR A 31 5.01 -1.48 -2.24
CA THR A 31 5.92 -0.68 -3.06
C THR A 31 6.61 0.45 -2.30
N GLY A 32 6.27 0.63 -1.02
CA GLY A 32 6.75 1.73 -0.19
C GLY A 32 6.33 3.10 -0.69
N TYR A 33 5.22 3.17 -1.43
CA TYR A 33 4.58 4.42 -1.84
C TYR A 33 3.85 5.03 -0.65
N ALA A 34 4.66 5.45 0.32
CA ALA A 34 4.26 5.88 1.65
C ALA A 34 5.32 6.77 2.26
N THR A 35 4.91 7.69 3.11
CA THR A 35 5.79 8.60 3.85
C THR A 35 5.93 8.14 5.29
N LEU A 36 7.15 7.78 5.69
CA LEU A 36 7.46 7.52 7.09
C LEU A 36 7.09 8.72 7.95
N TYR A 37 6.31 8.45 9.01
CA TYR A 37 5.74 9.41 9.95
C TYR A 37 4.77 10.43 9.30
N GLY A 38 4.33 10.16 8.07
CA GLY A 38 3.26 10.87 7.39
C GLY A 38 1.99 10.05 7.38
N ASP A 39 1.59 9.57 6.20
CA ASP A 39 0.45 8.66 5.99
C ASP A 39 0.56 7.33 6.76
N MET A 40 1.78 6.92 7.12
CA MET A 40 2.03 5.75 7.96
C MET A 40 1.79 5.99 9.46
N ALA A 41 1.61 7.24 9.89
CA ALA A 41 1.40 7.57 11.30
C ALA A 41 0.00 7.13 11.74
N GLY A 42 -0.04 6.26 12.75
CA GLY A 42 -1.28 5.78 13.35
C GLY A 42 -1.04 4.69 14.39
N GLY A 43 -2.05 4.41 15.21
CA GLY A 43 -2.04 3.30 16.16
C GLY A 43 -2.45 1.97 15.52
N PHE A 44 -3.22 2.02 14.43
CA PHE A 44 -3.72 0.83 13.74
C PHE A 44 -3.95 1.10 12.25
N ALA A 45 -3.59 0.16 11.37
CA ALA A 45 -3.81 0.26 9.93
C ALA A 45 -4.86 -0.77 9.48
N VAL A 46 -6.11 -0.30 9.34
CA VAL A 46 -7.28 -1.16 9.08
C VAL A 46 -7.17 -1.90 7.75
N ILE A 47 -6.71 -1.21 6.71
CA ILE A 47 -6.66 -1.74 5.34
C ILE A 47 -5.25 -2.16 4.89
N LYS A 48 -4.33 -2.36 5.84
CA LYS A 48 -2.91 -2.66 5.58
C LYS A 48 -2.68 -3.88 4.69
N ASP A 49 -3.55 -4.89 4.80
CA ASP A 49 -3.47 -6.14 4.03
C ASP A 49 -4.56 -6.23 2.94
N VAL A 50 -5.16 -5.11 2.54
CA VAL A 50 -6.14 -5.03 1.45
C VAL A 50 -5.45 -4.49 0.18
N PRO A 51 -5.36 -5.24 -0.93
CA PRO A 51 -4.87 -4.70 -2.21
C PRO A 51 -5.73 -3.54 -2.72
N LYS A 52 -5.15 -2.61 -3.49
CA LYS A 52 -5.86 -1.40 -3.95
C LYS A 52 -7.12 -1.73 -4.74
N GLU A 53 -7.05 -2.69 -5.66
CA GLU A 53 -8.24 -3.13 -6.40
C GLU A 53 -9.34 -3.66 -5.47
N LEU A 54 -8.96 -4.37 -4.41
CA LEU A 54 -9.91 -4.87 -3.42
C LEU A 54 -10.51 -3.72 -2.60
N VAL A 55 -9.76 -2.65 -2.31
CA VAL A 55 -10.30 -1.43 -1.68
C VAL A 55 -11.43 -0.84 -2.53
N TYR A 56 -11.26 -0.76 -3.86
CA TYR A 56 -12.32 -0.30 -4.76
C TYR A 56 -13.54 -1.23 -4.74
N LYS A 57 -13.33 -2.55 -4.83
CA LYS A 57 -14.41 -3.55 -4.79
C LYS A 57 -15.19 -3.50 -3.47
N LEU A 58 -14.50 -3.44 -2.34
CA LEU A 58 -15.11 -3.35 -1.00
C LEU A 58 -15.85 -2.03 -0.82
N SER A 59 -15.30 -0.92 -1.28
CA SER A 59 -15.94 0.39 -1.20
C SER A 59 -17.24 0.43 -2.02
N ARG A 60 -17.26 -0.14 -3.23
CA ARG A 60 -18.49 -0.27 -4.02
C ARG A 60 -19.51 -1.19 -3.35
N HIS A 61 -19.08 -2.33 -2.81
CA HIS A 61 -19.95 -3.22 -2.05
C HIS A 61 -20.55 -2.52 -0.81
N ARG A 62 -19.75 -1.77 -0.04
CA ARG A 62 -20.25 -1.00 1.11
C ARG A 62 -21.34 -0.02 0.71
N ASN A 63 -21.24 0.59 -0.48
CA ASN A 63 -22.25 1.51 -1.00
C ASN A 63 -23.56 0.84 -1.40
N THR A 64 -23.60 -0.47 -1.67
CA THR A 64 -24.86 -1.19 -1.91
C THR A 64 -25.68 -1.34 -0.63
N LEU A 65 -25.05 -1.23 0.54
CA LEU A 65 -25.73 -1.28 1.85
C LEU A 65 -26.28 0.09 2.26
N SER A 66 -25.49 1.15 2.04
CA SER A 66 -25.94 2.54 2.15
C SER A 66 -24.95 3.48 1.46
N ALA A 67 -25.44 4.58 0.89
CA ALA A 67 -24.61 5.57 0.21
C ALA A 67 -23.68 6.32 1.19
N ALA A 68 -22.51 5.74 1.45
CA ALA A 68 -21.53 6.25 2.41
C ALA A 68 -20.31 6.90 1.74
N ILE A 69 -19.92 6.42 0.56
CA ILE A 69 -18.73 6.87 -0.17
C ILE A 69 -19.19 7.63 -1.44
N PRO A 70 -18.83 8.91 -1.63
CA PRO A 70 -19.24 9.67 -2.81
C PRO A 70 -18.72 9.11 -4.14
N GLU A 71 -19.51 9.15 -5.21
CA GLU A 71 -19.12 8.53 -6.50
C GLU A 71 -17.82 9.10 -7.07
N ARG A 72 -17.56 10.40 -6.84
CA ARG A 72 -16.32 11.07 -7.24
C ARG A 72 -15.03 10.41 -6.70
N VAL A 73 -15.11 9.65 -5.61
CA VAL A 73 -13.97 8.92 -5.05
C VAL A 73 -13.57 7.74 -5.95
N PHE A 74 -14.51 7.17 -6.70
CA PHE A 74 -14.25 6.06 -7.61
C PHE A 74 -13.76 6.51 -8.99
N THR A 75 -14.18 7.69 -9.46
CA THR A 75 -13.83 8.20 -10.79
C THR A 75 -12.56 9.05 -10.80
N LYS A 76 -12.20 9.64 -9.66
CA LYS A 76 -10.97 10.41 -9.53
C LYS A 76 -9.75 9.50 -9.57
N GLU A 77 -8.72 9.93 -10.29
CA GLU A 77 -7.43 9.24 -10.31
C GLU A 77 -6.78 9.22 -8.90
N PRO A 78 -6.16 8.10 -8.50
CA PRO A 78 -5.41 8.01 -7.24
C PRO A 78 -4.28 9.03 -7.15
N THR A 79 -4.21 9.72 -6.01
CA THR A 79 -3.18 10.73 -5.74
C THR A 79 -2.95 10.93 -4.24
N ALA A 80 -1.68 11.18 -3.85
CA ALA A 80 -1.31 11.58 -2.49
C ALA A 80 -1.49 13.09 -2.20
N GLU A 81 -1.78 13.90 -3.22
CA GLU A 81 -2.02 15.35 -3.12
C GLU A 81 -0.96 16.09 -2.29
N LEU A 82 0.32 15.78 -2.54
CA LEU A 82 1.46 16.43 -1.90
C LEU A 82 2.07 17.53 -2.77
N ARG A 83 1.78 17.52 -4.07
CA ARG A 83 2.20 18.57 -5.02
C ARG A 83 1.14 18.73 -6.13
N PRO A 84 1.10 19.88 -6.82
CA PRO A 84 0.14 20.11 -7.91
C PRO A 84 0.21 19.02 -8.98
N ASN A 85 -0.94 18.58 -9.47
CA ASN A 85 -1.10 17.58 -10.54
C ASN A 85 -0.42 16.22 -10.30
N GLN A 86 -0.13 15.86 -9.04
CA GLN A 86 0.45 14.56 -8.70
C GLN A 86 -0.53 13.42 -9.01
N LYS A 87 -0.04 12.36 -9.66
CA LYS A 87 -0.76 11.09 -9.80
C LYS A 87 0.09 9.93 -9.29
N ASP A 88 -0.55 8.89 -8.79
CA ASP A 88 0.19 7.70 -8.35
C ASP A 88 0.84 6.97 -9.53
N SER A 89 0.23 7.05 -10.71
CA SER A 89 0.73 6.54 -11.99
C SER A 89 2.05 7.19 -12.45
N ASP A 90 2.42 8.35 -11.88
CA ASP A 90 3.73 8.97 -12.16
C ASP A 90 4.88 8.09 -11.68
N THR A 91 4.64 7.27 -10.66
CA THR A 91 5.66 6.45 -9.99
C THR A 91 5.36 4.95 -10.09
N LEU A 92 4.10 4.57 -9.91
CA LEU A 92 3.66 3.18 -9.88
C LEU A 92 3.12 2.74 -11.24
N PRO A 93 3.25 1.46 -11.60
CA PRO A 93 2.36 0.86 -12.59
C PRO A 93 0.91 1.02 -12.15
N SER A 94 -0.02 0.99 -13.10
CA SER A 94 -1.45 1.01 -12.79
C SER A 94 -1.82 -0.17 -11.88
N TYR A 95 -2.78 0.03 -10.98
CA TYR A 95 -3.07 -0.96 -9.92
C TYR A 95 -3.60 -2.30 -10.45
N ASP A 96 -4.25 -2.29 -11.60
CA ASP A 96 -4.69 -3.48 -12.34
C ASP A 96 -3.54 -4.36 -12.83
N ILE A 97 -2.36 -3.76 -13.05
CA ILE A 97 -1.12 -4.47 -13.38
C ILE A 97 -0.32 -4.78 -12.09
N LEU A 98 -0.24 -3.80 -11.20
CA LEU A 98 0.59 -3.90 -10.00
C LEU A 98 0.07 -4.96 -9.02
N ASP A 99 -1.22 -4.98 -8.71
CA ASP A 99 -1.77 -5.88 -7.68
C ASP A 99 -1.58 -7.37 -8.04
N PRO A 100 -1.81 -7.83 -9.29
CA PRO A 100 -1.48 -9.19 -9.69
C PRO A 100 0.02 -9.54 -9.57
N ILE A 101 0.91 -8.61 -9.94
CA ILE A 101 2.37 -8.79 -9.79
C ILE A 101 2.73 -8.94 -8.31
N LEU A 102 2.17 -8.07 -7.45
CA LEU A 102 2.40 -8.10 -6.02
C LEU A 102 1.89 -9.40 -5.40
N LYS A 103 0.70 -9.88 -5.80
CA LYS A 103 0.17 -11.17 -5.35
C LYS A 103 1.10 -12.31 -5.75
N ALA A 104 1.50 -12.38 -7.02
CA ALA A 104 2.40 -13.42 -7.52
C ALA A 104 3.75 -13.42 -6.78
N TYR A 105 4.31 -12.25 -6.53
CA TYR A 105 5.62 -12.12 -5.89
C TYR A 105 5.58 -12.35 -4.37
N ILE A 106 4.60 -11.77 -3.68
CA ILE A 106 4.53 -11.77 -2.22
C ILE A 106 3.78 -13.00 -1.71
N GLU A 107 2.61 -13.28 -2.26
CA GLU A 107 1.74 -14.34 -1.73
C GLU A 107 2.13 -15.71 -2.29
N GLU A 108 2.50 -15.78 -3.58
CA GLU A 108 2.78 -17.02 -4.29
C GLU A 108 4.29 -17.34 -4.44
N ASP A 109 5.19 -16.49 -3.91
CA ASP A 109 6.65 -16.61 -3.98
C ASP A 109 7.20 -16.87 -5.40
N LYS A 110 6.55 -16.32 -6.43
CA LYS A 110 7.02 -16.47 -7.82
C LYS A 110 8.24 -15.59 -8.07
N GLU A 111 9.23 -16.17 -8.74
CA GLU A 111 10.40 -15.45 -9.24
C GLU A 111 10.05 -14.58 -10.45
N LEU A 112 10.92 -13.63 -10.78
CA LEU A 112 10.72 -12.66 -11.87
C LEU A 112 10.31 -13.33 -13.18
N GLU A 113 11.03 -14.35 -13.63
CA GLU A 113 10.75 -15.00 -14.92
C GLU A 113 9.39 -15.72 -14.92
N LYS A 114 8.96 -16.28 -13.78
CA LYS A 114 7.63 -16.88 -13.65
C LYS A 114 6.51 -15.85 -13.70
N ILE A 115 6.74 -14.64 -13.19
CA ILE A 115 5.77 -13.55 -13.27
C ILE A 115 5.71 -13.00 -14.71
N VAL A 116 6.86 -12.84 -15.37
CA VAL A 116 6.91 -12.42 -16.79
C VAL A 116 6.18 -13.43 -17.68
N ALA A 117 6.31 -14.74 -17.41
CA ALA A 117 5.58 -15.79 -18.13
C ALA A 117 4.04 -15.70 -17.99
N LEU A 118 3.51 -14.93 -17.03
CA LEU A 118 2.07 -14.64 -16.93
C LEU A 118 1.61 -13.57 -17.93
N GLY A 119 2.50 -13.00 -18.74
CA GLY A 119 2.21 -12.00 -19.76
C GLY A 119 2.49 -10.55 -19.33
N PHE A 120 3.11 -10.33 -18.17
CA PHE A 120 3.49 -8.99 -17.73
C PHE A 120 4.82 -8.54 -18.35
N ASP A 121 4.92 -7.24 -18.66
CA ASP A 121 6.17 -6.65 -19.15
C ASP A 121 7.32 -6.79 -18.13
N LYS A 122 8.48 -7.24 -18.61
CA LYS A 122 9.66 -7.52 -17.78
C LYS A 122 10.19 -6.29 -17.05
N ALA A 123 10.16 -5.12 -17.68
CA ALA A 123 10.64 -3.89 -17.05
C ALA A 123 9.71 -3.49 -15.89
N THR A 124 8.41 -3.64 -16.08
CA THR A 124 7.37 -3.37 -15.07
C THR A 124 7.48 -4.31 -13.88
N VAL A 125 7.61 -5.63 -14.12
CA VAL A 125 7.82 -6.63 -13.06
C VAL A 125 9.11 -6.32 -12.29
N SER A 126 10.23 -6.11 -12.99
CA SER A 126 11.52 -5.81 -12.35
C SER A 126 11.45 -4.54 -11.48
N LYS A 127 10.75 -3.50 -11.95
CA LYS A 127 10.53 -2.27 -11.19
C LYS A 127 9.72 -2.54 -9.92
N ALA A 128 8.59 -3.25 -10.03
CA ALA A 128 7.74 -3.56 -8.87
C ALA A 128 8.49 -4.36 -7.80
N LEU A 129 9.22 -5.41 -8.19
CA LEU A 129 10.02 -6.24 -7.28
C LEU A 129 11.10 -5.41 -6.54
N LYS A 130 11.84 -4.57 -7.28
CA LYS A 130 12.83 -3.65 -6.67
C LYS A 130 12.20 -2.70 -5.66
N MET A 131 11.01 -2.16 -5.96
CA MET A 131 10.28 -1.31 -5.03
C MET A 131 9.85 -2.08 -3.79
N VAL A 132 9.43 -3.34 -3.94
CA VAL A 132 9.08 -4.20 -2.80
C VAL A 132 10.28 -4.40 -1.89
N ASP A 133 11.43 -4.79 -2.42
CA ASP A 133 12.59 -5.11 -1.59
C ASP A 133 13.18 -3.86 -0.92
N ALA A 134 13.24 -2.72 -1.62
CA ALA A 134 13.73 -1.46 -1.07
C ALA A 134 12.86 -0.89 0.07
N SER A 135 11.62 -1.36 0.19
CA SER A 135 10.61 -0.78 1.10
C SER A 135 10.51 -1.47 2.45
N GLU A 136 11.40 -2.43 2.74
CA GLU A 136 11.39 -3.22 3.98
C GLU A 136 11.49 -2.33 5.23
N TYR A 137 12.38 -1.33 5.21
CA TYR A 137 12.57 -0.41 6.34
C TYR A 137 11.32 0.40 6.70
N LYS A 138 10.49 0.75 5.70
CA LYS A 138 9.20 1.42 5.93
C LYS A 138 8.21 0.46 6.57
N ARG A 139 8.07 -0.74 5.99
CA ARG A 139 7.12 -1.76 6.46
C ARG A 139 7.39 -2.18 7.91
N ARG A 140 8.65 -2.27 8.34
CA ARG A 140 9.00 -2.58 9.73
C ARG A 140 8.53 -1.54 10.76
N GLN A 141 8.23 -0.33 10.32
CA GLN A 141 7.73 0.77 11.17
C GLN A 141 6.23 1.03 10.97
N SER A 142 5.56 0.23 10.15
CA SER A 142 4.12 0.36 9.96
C SER A 142 3.35 -0.15 11.19
N PRO A 143 2.24 0.48 11.57
CA PRO A 143 1.43 0.03 12.70
C PRO A 143 0.86 -1.39 12.48
N PRO A 144 0.40 -2.06 13.54
CA PRO A 144 -0.33 -3.31 13.41
C PRO A 144 -1.60 -3.13 12.56
N GLY A 145 -2.07 -4.21 11.95
CA GLY A 145 -3.24 -4.22 11.08
C GLY A 145 -3.81 -5.63 10.95
N ILE A 146 -4.94 -5.74 10.25
CA ILE A 146 -5.64 -7.02 10.05
C ILE A 146 -5.01 -7.75 8.86
N LYS A 147 -4.73 -9.04 9.02
CA LYS A 147 -4.34 -9.94 7.93
C LYS A 147 -5.60 -10.55 7.32
N ILE A 148 -5.75 -10.44 6.01
CA ILE A 148 -6.86 -11.05 5.24
C ILE A 148 -6.38 -11.92 4.08
N THR A 149 -5.09 -11.89 3.78
CA THR A 149 -4.47 -12.68 2.71
C THR A 149 -3.62 -13.82 3.28
N PRO A 150 -3.22 -14.84 2.48
CA PRO A 150 -2.38 -15.94 2.96
C PRO A 150 -1.02 -15.48 3.52
N LYS A 151 -0.42 -14.44 2.93
CA LYS A 151 0.87 -13.89 3.35
C LYS A 151 0.83 -12.37 3.52
N ALA A 152 0.97 -11.92 4.77
CA ALA A 152 1.07 -10.52 5.14
C ALA A 152 2.51 -10.09 5.44
N PHE A 153 2.78 -8.79 5.34
CA PHE A 153 4.07 -8.23 5.75
C PHE A 153 4.23 -8.23 7.27
N GLY A 154 5.40 -8.66 7.75
CA GLY A 154 5.72 -8.74 9.17
C GLY A 154 5.99 -10.19 9.58
N ARG A 155 5.04 -10.86 10.23
CA ARG A 155 5.28 -12.21 10.75
C ARG A 155 5.51 -13.24 9.65
N ASP A 156 4.76 -13.17 8.55
CA ASP A 156 4.77 -14.19 7.49
C ASP A 156 5.86 -13.95 6.42
N ARG A 157 6.24 -12.71 6.15
CA ARG A 157 7.35 -12.35 5.26
C ARG A 157 8.34 -11.44 5.97
N ARG A 158 9.56 -11.95 6.20
CA ARG A 158 10.66 -11.25 6.88
C ARG A 158 11.88 -11.17 5.96
N MET A 159 12.18 -9.97 5.48
CA MET A 159 13.38 -9.73 4.68
C MET A 159 14.38 -8.86 5.46
N PRO A 160 15.69 -8.96 5.19
CA PRO A 160 16.66 -8.03 5.75
C PRO A 160 16.41 -6.60 5.23
N ILE A 161 16.60 -5.60 6.09
CA ILE A 161 16.57 -4.19 5.66
C ILE A 161 17.79 -3.87 4.79
N THR A 162 18.99 -4.19 5.30
CA THR A 162 20.23 -4.05 4.55
C THR A 162 20.37 -5.25 3.63
N ASN A 163 19.92 -5.09 2.39
CA ASN A 163 19.93 -6.14 1.38
C ASN A 163 20.53 -5.63 0.06
N LYS A 164 21.55 -6.33 -0.46
CA LYS A 164 22.13 -6.11 -1.79
C LYS A 164 21.88 -7.27 -2.75
N TYR A 165 21.11 -8.27 -2.34
CA TYR A 165 20.68 -9.36 -3.22
C TYR A 165 19.91 -8.78 -4.41
N ARG A 166 20.24 -9.22 -5.63
CA ARG A 166 19.69 -8.65 -6.86
C ARG A 166 18.80 -9.61 -7.66
N GLY A 167 18.49 -10.78 -7.11
CA GLY A 167 17.88 -11.87 -7.87
C GLY A 167 18.94 -12.58 -8.68
#